data_AF-A0A7K1V3C4-F1
#
_entry.id   AF-A0A7K1V3C4-F1
#
_cell.length_a   1.000
_cell.length_b   1.000
_cell.length_c   1.000
_cell.angle_alpha   90.00
_cell.angle_beta   90.00
_cell.angle_gamma   90.00
#
_symmetry.space_group_name_H-M   'P 1'
#
loop_
_entity.id
_entity.type
_entity.pdbx_description
1 polymer ?
#
loop_
_entity_poly.entity_id
_entity_poly.type
_entity_poly.pdbx_seq_one_letter_code
_entity_poly.pdbx_strand_id
1 'polypeptide(L)'
;MVDGEVIVVGTGVGVGIPPYQHVVAYEVDTLDLDTQQGRCVIVTGTAEPVTDPDELDRYRRSLHSRLPGGQEKILRIHPAAITGIEYLEPRRNDR
;
A
#
# COMPACT_ATOMS: atom_id res chain seq x y z
N MET A 1 2.11 3.93 4.56
CA MET A 1 2.87 3.79 5.84
C MET A 1 2.15 2.79 6.73
N VAL A 2 2.82 2.23 7.74
CA VAL A 2 2.18 1.38 8.77
C VAL A 2 1.97 2.22 10.04
N ASP A 3 0.78 2.14 10.63
CA ASP A 3 0.42 2.79 11.89
C ASP A 3 -0.26 1.75 12.80
N GLY A 4 0.44 1.26 13.81
CA GLY A 4 -0.02 0.10 14.59
C GLY A 4 -0.25 -1.13 13.71
N GLU A 5 -1.47 -1.67 13.74
CA GLU A 5 -1.88 -2.85 12.97
C GLU A 5 -2.50 -2.50 11.60
N VAL A 6 -2.58 -1.21 11.25
CA VAL A 6 -3.21 -0.76 10.00
C VAL A 6 -2.19 -0.20 9.02
N ILE A 7 -2.54 -0.27 7.74
CA ILE A 7 -1.79 0.38 6.67
C ILE A 7 -2.54 1.64 6.26
N VAL A 8 -1.84 2.77 6.25
CA VAL A 8 -2.40 4.06 5.83
C VAL A 8 -1.82 4.43 4.47
N VAL A 9 -2.69 4.64 3.49
CA VAL A 9 -2.32 4.98 2.12
C VAL A 9 -3.02 6.25 1.68
N GLY A 10 -2.28 7.13 0.99
CA GLY A 10 -2.85 8.26 0.26
C GLY A 10 -3.14 7.84 -1.18
N THR A 11 -4.22 8.37 -1.75
CA THR A 11 -4.61 8.08 -3.13
C THR A 11 -4.36 9.25 -4.08
N GLY A 12 -4.00 8.94 -5.32
CA GLY A 12 -3.89 9.95 -6.38
C GLY A 12 -5.22 10.65 -6.70
N VAL A 13 -5.12 11.79 -7.36
CA VAL A 13 -6.26 12.61 -7.80
C VAL A 13 -7.16 11.82 -8.75
N GLY A 14 -8.48 11.98 -8.60
CA GLY A 14 -9.46 11.40 -9.51
C GLY A 14 -9.77 9.92 -9.25
N VAL A 15 -9.13 9.29 -8.26
CA VAL A 15 -9.49 7.94 -7.82
C VAL A 15 -10.83 8.01 -7.07
N GLY A 16 -11.85 7.39 -7.65
CA GLY A 16 -13.18 7.25 -7.04
C GLY A 16 -13.14 6.27 -5.88
N ILE A 17 -12.91 6.77 -4.66
CA ILE A 17 -12.99 5.95 -3.45
C ILE A 17 -14.43 5.88 -2.95
N PRO A 18 -15.00 4.68 -2.76
CA PRO A 18 -16.27 4.50 -2.09
C PRO A 18 -16.26 5.14 -0.68
N PRO A 19 -17.34 5.82 -0.25
CA PRO A 19 -17.41 6.43 1.08
C PRO A 19 -17.63 5.41 2.21
N TYR A 20 -17.48 4.12 1.92
CA TYR A 20 -17.74 3.00 2.82
C TYR A 20 -16.62 1.96 2.74
N GLN A 21 -16.58 1.10 3.74
CA GLN A 21 -15.63 0.00 3.83
C GLN A 21 -15.76 -0.95 2.64
N HIS A 22 -14.64 -1.33 2.04
CA HIS A 22 -14.60 -2.25 0.90
C HIS A 22 -13.35 -3.14 0.94
N VAL A 23 -13.43 -4.31 0.32
CA VAL A 23 -12.30 -5.25 0.27
C VAL A 23 -11.25 -4.73 -0.71
N VAL A 24 -9.98 -4.79 -0.32
CA VAL A 24 -8.83 -4.39 -1.14
C VAL A 24 -7.75 -5.45 -1.07
N ALA A 25 -6.93 -5.48 -2.13
CA ALA A 25 -5.57 -6.02 -2.08
C ALA A 25 -4.62 -4.83 -2.27
N TYR A 26 -3.68 -4.68 -1.34
CA TYR A 26 -2.62 -3.68 -1.39
C TYR A 26 -1.28 -4.37 -1.56
N GLU A 27 -0.56 -4.02 -2.62
CA GLU A 27 0.72 -4.64 -2.98
C GLU A 27 1.85 -3.63 -2.80
N VAL A 28 2.97 -4.13 -2.24
CA VAL A 28 4.24 -3.42 -2.19
C VAL A 28 5.31 -4.38 -2.67
N ASP A 29 6.05 -3.96 -3.69
CA ASP A 29 7.13 -4.74 -4.27
C ASP A 29 8.46 -3.98 -4.30
N THR A 30 9.52 -4.76 -4.44
CA THR A 30 10.86 -4.33 -4.83
C THR A 30 11.36 -5.34 -5.84
N LEU A 31 11.87 -4.87 -6.98
CA LEU A 31 12.44 -5.72 -8.02
C LEU A 31 13.76 -5.11 -8.51
N ASP A 32 14.83 -5.87 -8.40
CA ASP A 32 16.09 -5.61 -9.07
C ASP A 32 15.98 -6.13 -10.50
N LEU A 33 16.01 -5.21 -11.48
CA LEU A 33 15.81 -5.54 -12.89
C LEU A 33 16.99 -6.27 -13.53
N ASP A 34 18.20 -6.14 -12.96
CA ASP A 34 19.41 -6.75 -13.50
C ASP A 34 19.49 -8.22 -13.08
N THR A 35 19.16 -8.52 -11.82
CA THR A 35 19.18 -9.88 -11.27
C THR A 35 17.82 -10.60 -11.37
N GLN A 36 16.75 -9.87 -11.71
CA GLN A 36 15.36 -10.34 -11.64
C GLN A 36 14.94 -10.83 -10.24
N GLN A 37 15.68 -10.45 -9.21
CA GLN A 37 15.37 -10.80 -7.83
C GLN A 37 14.52 -9.71 -7.18
N GLY A 38 13.71 -10.10 -6.22
CA GLY A 38 12.80 -9.14 -5.62
C GLY A 38 11.96 -9.74 -4.52
N ARG A 39 11.12 -8.90 -3.94
CA ARG A 39 10.13 -9.29 -2.96
C ARG A 39 8.84 -8.55 -3.23
N CYS A 40 7.72 -9.24 -3.05
CA CYS A 40 6.39 -8.67 -3.09
C CYS A 40 5.66 -9.05 -1.81
N VAL A 41 4.95 -8.08 -1.23
CA VAL A 41 4.04 -8.29 -0.12
C VAL A 41 2.65 -7.86 -0.56
N ILE A 42 1.70 -8.78 -0.49
CA ILE A 42 0.30 -8.54 -0.78
C ILE A 42 -0.47 -8.58 0.53
N VAL A 43 -1.18 -7.50 0.82
CA VAL A 43 -2.06 -7.39 1.99
C VAL A 43 -3.49 -7.35 1.52
N THR A 44 -4.25 -8.38 1.87
CA THR A 44 -5.69 -8.45 1.61
C THR A 44 -6.44 -8.09 2.88
N GLY A 45 -7.44 -7.23 2.76
CA GLY A 45 -8.18 -6.75 3.91
C GLY A 45 -9.31 -5.82 3.51
N THR A 46 -9.76 -5.01 4.46
CA THR A 46 -10.77 -3.98 4.19
C THR A 46 -10.17 -2.59 4.30
N ALA A 47 -10.53 -1.70 3.38
CA ALA A 47 -10.16 -0.29 3.41
C ALA A 47 -11.37 0.58 3.70
N GLU A 48 -11.16 1.64 4.46
CA GLU A 48 -12.14 2.70 4.68
C GLU A 48 -11.50 4.10 4.65
N PRO A 49 -12.24 5.15 4.25
CA PRO A 49 -11.72 6.51 4.31
C PRO A 49 -11.45 6.96 5.73
N VAL A 50 -10.31 7.61 5.96
CA VAL A 50 -10.06 8.35 7.20
C VAL A 50 -10.87 9.65 7.15
N THR A 51 -11.74 9.85 8.12
CA THR A 51 -12.65 11.02 8.17
C THR A 51 -12.38 11.95 9.34
N ASP A 52 -11.67 11.48 10.37
CA ASP A 52 -11.26 12.29 11.51
C ASP A 52 -10.26 13.37 11.07
N PRO A 53 -10.55 14.67 11.29
CA PRO A 53 -9.68 15.77 10.87
C PRO A 53 -8.27 15.71 11.50
N ASP A 54 -8.15 15.32 12.78
CA ASP A 54 -6.88 15.29 13.48
C ASP A 54 -6.00 14.14 12.95
N GLU A 55 -6.62 12.99 12.64
CA GLU A 55 -5.93 11.88 11.99
C GLU A 55 -5.50 12.24 10.57
N LEU A 56 -6.36 12.91 9.80
CA LEU A 56 -6.03 13.38 8.46
C LEU A 56 -4.82 14.32 8.48
N ASP A 57 -4.78 15.28 9.40
CA ASP A 57 -3.68 16.24 9.50
C ASP A 57 -2.39 15.60 10.03
N ARG A 58 -2.50 14.58 10.90
CA ARG A 58 -1.36 13.73 11.30
C ARG A 58 -0.82 12.96 10.10
N TYR A 59 -1.68 12.29 9.35
CA TYR A 59 -1.28 11.43 8.23
C TYR A 59 -0.76 12.24 7.04
N ARG A 60 -1.36 13.39 6.71
CA ARG A 60 -0.85 14.30 5.66
C ARG A 60 0.57 14.78 5.94
N ARG A 61 0.92 15.00 7.20
CA ARG A 61 2.29 15.39 7.59
C ARG A 61 3.29 14.22 7.50
N SER A 62 2.81 12.99 7.65
CA SER A 62 3.65 11.79 7.74
C SER A 62 3.80 11.06 6.40
N LEU A 63 2.74 11.07 5.58
CA LEU A 63 2.77 10.58 4.21
C LEU A 63 3.61 11.56 3.40
N HIS A 64 4.82 11.14 3.01
CA HIS A 64 5.70 11.89 2.11
C HIS A 64 5.18 11.93 0.65
N SER A 65 3.86 11.97 0.47
CA SER A 65 3.21 11.92 -0.84
C SER A 65 3.45 13.22 -1.59
N ARG A 66 4.38 13.17 -2.56
CA ARG A 66 4.60 14.24 -3.55
C ARG A 66 3.66 14.09 -4.76
N LEU A 67 2.50 13.45 -4.58
CA LEU A 67 1.55 13.28 -5.69
C LEU A 67 1.05 14.67 -6.13
N PRO A 68 1.21 15.04 -7.41
CA PRO A 68 0.81 16.37 -7.88
C PRO A 68 -0.72 16.51 -7.90
N GLY A 69 -1.22 17.57 -7.24
CA GLY A 69 -2.58 18.09 -7.32
C GLY A 69 -3.55 17.60 -6.24
N GLY A 70 -4.44 18.49 -5.78
CA GLY A 70 -5.72 18.16 -5.13
C GLY A 70 -5.70 17.53 -3.73
N GLN A 71 -6.90 17.38 -3.14
CA GLN A 71 -7.10 16.70 -1.85
C GLN A 71 -6.88 15.20 -2.01
N GLU A 72 -5.69 14.74 -1.66
CA GLU A 72 -5.41 13.33 -1.40
C GLU A 72 -6.45 12.79 -0.40
N LYS A 73 -7.19 11.75 -0.81
CA LYS A 73 -7.99 10.96 0.13
C LYS A 73 -7.06 9.97 0.81
N ILE A 74 -7.25 9.79 2.11
CA ILE A 74 -6.47 8.86 2.92
C ILE A 74 -7.36 7.67 3.25
N LEU A 75 -6.85 6.47 2.99
CA LEU A 75 -7.48 5.20 3.34
C LEU A 75 -6.71 4.55 4.48
N ARG A 76 -7.47 3.92 5.38
CA ARG A 76 -6.97 2.97 6.36
C ARG A 76 -7.33 1.56 5.90
N ILE A 77 -6.34 0.70 5.80
CA ILE A 77 -6.50 -0.71 5.47
C ILE A 77 -6.28 -1.54 6.74
N HIS A 78 -7.27 -2.36 7.07
CA HIS A 78 -7.22 -3.36 8.12
C HIS A 78 -6.83 -4.70 7.50
N PRO A 79 -5.59 -5.19 7.72
CA PRO A 79 -5.14 -6.46 7.17
C PRO A 79 -5.98 -7.63 7.69
N ALA A 80 -6.38 -8.52 6.81
CA ALA A 80 -6.98 -9.80 7.15
C ALA A 80 -6.06 -10.98 6.77
N ALA A 81 -5.29 -10.82 5.69
CA ALA A 81 -4.26 -11.76 5.27
C ALA A 81 -3.06 -11.01 4.70
N ILE A 82 -1.86 -11.55 4.93
CA ILE A 82 -0.60 -11.02 4.42
C ILE A 82 0.14 -12.16 3.73
N THR A 83 0.45 -11.97 2.46
CA THR A 83 1.19 -12.94 1.63
C THR A 83 2.53 -12.33 1.24
N GLY A 84 3.62 -13.01 1.56
CA GLY A 84 4.97 -12.65 1.12
C GLY A 84 5.45 -13.55 -0.01
N ILE A 85 6.00 -12.96 -1.05
CA ILE A 85 6.59 -13.64 -2.21
C ILE A 85 8.02 -13.13 -2.36
N GLU A 86 8.98 -14.04 -2.54
CA GLU A 86 10.36 -13.72 -2.88
C GLU A 86 10.69 -14.28 -4.27
N TYR A 87 11.19 -13.41 -5.14
CA TYR A 87 11.70 -13.76 -6.45
C TYR A 87 13.20 -14.00 -6.32
N LEU A 88 13.61 -15.24 -6.56
CA LEU A 88 15.00 -15.67 -6.53
C LEU A 88 15.50 -15.84 -7.96
N GLU A 89 16.80 -15.67 -8.14
CA GLU A 89 17.45 -16.01 -9.41
C GLU A 89 17.10 -17.46 -9.82
N PRO A 90 16.84 -17.71 -11.11
CA PRO A 90 16.70 -19.05 -11.61
C PRO A 90 17.96 -19.85 -11.28
N ARG A 91 17.80 -20.97 -10.58
CA ARG A 91 18.95 -21.87 -10.32
C ARG A 91 19.55 -22.30 -11.65
N ARG A 92 20.75 -21.82 -11.96
CA ARG A 92 21.51 -22.28 -13.11
C ARG A 92 21.84 -23.75 -12.87
N ASN A 93 21.20 -24.63 -13.64
CA ASN A 93 21.44 -26.06 -13.57
C ASN A 93 22.73 -26.35 -14.33
N ASP A 94 23.87 -26.35 -13.64
CA ASP A 94 25.12 -26.82 -14.22
C ASP A 94 24.99 -28.35 -14.43
N ARG A 95 24.73 -28.73 -15.68
CA ARG A 95 24.82 -30.11 -16.18
C ARG A 95 26.18 -30.34 -16.80
#